data_AF-A0AAW4R0P0-F1
#
_entry.id   AF-A0AAW4R0P0-F1
#
_cell.length_a   1.000
_cell.length_b   1.000
_cell.length_c   1.000
_cell.angle_alpha   90.00
_cell.angle_beta   90.00
_cell.angle_gamma   90.00
#
_symmetry.space_group_name_H-M   'P 1'
#
loop_
_entity.id
_entity.type
_entity.pdbx_description
1 polymer ?
#
loop_
_entity_poly.entity_id
_entity_poly.type
_entity_poly.pdbx_seq_one_letter_code
_entity_poly.pdbx_strand_id
1 'polypeptide(L)'
;MKNTPIPAAIRTEDTGIGMKLSYIESSTVGEVVGKFSKASTAAKDDAYQLAKGSGGVKGTGDIGTPPRYGERRISKELYDELRDGTPTAKLREKVNEGIEDKIGTPDPALPGKYITDRLQADHIVLMKNIAKMENFDKLTKEQQLKVLNNEENFLGLSEAANKSKGSKSYSDWTIYKKEKIEVDPKFREEMIKKEKELEMKLQKQIDDFVEGNKKDIDK
;
A
#
# COMPACT_ATOMS: atom_id res chain seq x y z
N MET A 1 -23.79 -10.27 22.51
CA MET A 1 -23.80 -8.90 21.91
C MET A 1 -24.43 -8.83 20.52
N LYS A 2 -24.47 -9.89 19.69
CA LYS A 2 -25.05 -9.81 18.33
C LYS A 2 -26.57 -9.53 18.29
N ASN A 3 -27.32 -9.93 19.31
CA ASN A 3 -28.78 -9.78 19.36
C ASN A 3 -29.23 -8.56 20.18
N THR A 4 -28.31 -7.66 20.53
CA THR A 4 -28.67 -6.44 21.27
C THR A 4 -29.48 -5.52 20.33
N PRO A 5 -30.72 -5.15 20.68
CA PRO A 5 -31.53 -4.23 19.88
C PRO A 5 -30.92 -2.83 19.90
N ILE A 6 -30.89 -2.16 18.75
CA ILE A 6 -30.46 -0.78 18.56
C ILE A 6 -31.50 -0.03 17.72
N PRO A 7 -31.74 1.27 17.99
CA PRO A 7 -32.65 2.07 17.19
C PRO A 7 -32.09 2.21 15.77
N ALA A 8 -32.91 1.91 14.76
CA ALA A 8 -32.52 1.94 13.35
C ALA A 8 -33.18 3.10 12.59
N ALA A 9 -34.46 3.36 12.84
CA ALA A 9 -35.20 4.47 12.22
C ALA A 9 -36.40 4.88 13.07
N ILE A 10 -36.90 6.10 12.87
CA ILE A 10 -38.19 6.55 13.40
C ILE A 10 -39.19 6.53 12.26
N ARG A 11 -40.28 5.79 12.42
CA ARG A 11 -41.40 5.71 11.48
C ARG A 11 -42.62 6.36 12.07
N THR A 12 -43.51 6.82 11.20
CA THR A 12 -44.81 7.36 11.56
C THR A 12 -45.86 6.67 10.72
N GLU A 13 -46.78 5.96 11.36
CA GLU A 13 -47.89 5.28 10.70
C GLU A 13 -49.19 6.03 10.97
N ASP A 14 -50.02 6.15 9.94
CA ASP A 14 -51.38 6.67 10.06
C ASP A 14 -52.29 5.54 10.51
N THR A 15 -52.92 5.72 11.67
CA THR A 15 -53.80 4.71 12.27
C THR A 15 -55.14 4.56 11.55
N GLY A 16 -55.39 5.36 10.50
CA GLY A 16 -56.64 5.33 9.71
C GLY A 16 -57.81 6.05 10.37
N ILE A 17 -57.63 6.57 11.58
CA ILE A 17 -58.62 7.39 12.33
C ILE A 17 -58.18 8.85 12.48
N GLY A 18 -57.25 9.31 11.63
CA GLY A 18 -56.74 10.68 11.65
C GLY A 18 -55.68 10.96 12.73
N MET A 19 -55.15 9.91 13.38
CA MET A 19 -54.03 10.00 14.32
C MET A 19 -52.77 9.35 13.74
N LYS A 20 -51.64 10.04 13.85
CA LYS A 20 -50.32 9.53 13.46
C LYS A 20 -49.56 9.06 14.68
N LEU A 21 -49.12 7.80 14.68
CA LEU A 21 -48.33 7.22 15.75
C LEU A 21 -46.88 7.04 15.28
N SER A 22 -45.95 7.65 16.00
CA SER A 22 -44.53 7.47 15.75
C SER A 22 -43.96 6.35 16.61
N TYR A 23 -43.18 5.46 16.01
CA TYR A 23 -42.45 4.42 16.73
C TYR A 23 -41.03 4.28 16.21
N ILE A 24 -40.18 3.67 17.04
CA ILE A 24 -38.78 3.42 16.72
C ILE A 24 -38.68 1.99 16.18
N GLU A 25 -38.27 1.85 14.92
CA GLU A 25 -37.84 0.55 14.39
C GLU A 25 -36.49 0.18 15.02
N SER A 26 -36.41 -0.98 15.65
CA SER A 26 -35.15 -1.54 16.15
C SER A 26 -34.55 -2.54 15.17
N SER A 27 -33.23 -2.53 15.02
CA SER A 27 -32.45 -3.61 14.36
C SER A 27 -31.52 -4.26 15.39
N THR A 28 -30.91 -5.38 15.05
CA THR A 28 -29.86 -5.98 15.90
C THR A 28 -28.47 -5.52 15.50
N VAL A 29 -27.54 -5.43 16.46
CA VAL A 29 -26.12 -5.16 16.20
C VAL A 29 -25.56 -6.13 15.15
N GLY A 30 -25.96 -7.41 15.21
CA GLY A 30 -25.55 -8.44 14.25
C GLY A 30 -26.01 -8.19 12.82
N GLU A 31 -27.25 -7.74 12.62
CA GLU A 31 -27.77 -7.39 11.29
C GLU A 31 -27.07 -6.17 10.70
N VAL A 32 -26.82 -5.15 11.50
CA VAL A 32 -26.12 -3.94 11.06
C VAL A 32 -24.68 -4.29 10.63
N VAL A 33 -23.95 -5.05 11.46
CA VAL A 33 -22.60 -5.53 11.12
C VAL A 33 -22.60 -6.43 9.88
N GLY A 34 -23.62 -7.28 9.72
CA GLY A 34 -23.80 -8.13 8.53
C GLY A 34 -24.03 -7.31 7.25
N LYS A 35 -24.87 -6.28 7.31
CA LYS A 35 -25.12 -5.34 6.19
C LYS A 35 -23.85 -4.55 5.83
N PHE A 36 -23.10 -4.06 6.81
CA PHE A 36 -21.81 -3.40 6.57
C PHE A 36 -20.78 -4.35 5.96
N SER A 37 -20.73 -5.59 6.42
CA SER A 37 -19.83 -6.62 5.86
C SER A 37 -20.18 -6.91 4.41
N LYS A 38 -21.47 -7.08 4.08
CA LYS A 38 -21.94 -7.31 2.71
C LYS A 38 -21.69 -6.11 1.79
N ALA A 39 -21.93 -4.89 2.26
CA ALA A 39 -21.63 -3.66 1.52
C ALA A 39 -20.12 -3.50 1.29
N SER A 40 -19.28 -3.85 2.29
CA SER A 40 -17.82 -3.84 2.16
C SER A 40 -17.33 -4.87 1.15
N THR A 41 -17.90 -6.08 1.13
CA THR A 41 -17.54 -7.11 0.15
C THR A 41 -17.98 -6.71 -1.25
N ALA A 42 -19.21 -6.21 -1.43
CA ALA A 42 -19.67 -5.70 -2.71
C ALA A 42 -18.79 -4.55 -3.24
N ALA A 43 -18.42 -3.58 -2.39
CA ALA A 43 -17.52 -2.50 -2.80
C ALA A 43 -16.10 -2.98 -3.18
N LYS A 44 -15.60 -4.05 -2.51
CA LYS A 44 -14.32 -4.69 -2.87
C LYS A 44 -14.41 -5.45 -4.19
N ASP A 45 -15.52 -6.16 -4.40
CA ASP A 45 -15.77 -6.91 -5.62
C ASP A 45 -15.98 -5.96 -6.80
N ASP A 46 -16.73 -4.86 -6.65
CA ASP A 46 -16.91 -3.84 -7.69
C ASP A 46 -15.60 -3.16 -8.06
N ALA A 47 -14.75 -2.85 -7.08
CA ALA A 47 -13.40 -2.33 -7.34
C ALA A 47 -12.51 -3.36 -8.06
N TYR A 48 -12.68 -4.65 -7.75
CA TYR A 48 -11.97 -5.75 -8.40
C TYR A 48 -12.49 -6.00 -9.84
N GLN A 49 -13.80 -5.84 -10.09
CA GLN A 49 -14.43 -5.93 -11.40
C GLN A 49 -14.10 -4.72 -12.28
N LEU A 50 -14.00 -3.51 -11.72
CA LEU A 50 -13.51 -2.31 -12.44
C LEU A 50 -12.07 -2.51 -12.94
N ALA A 51 -11.24 -3.21 -12.18
CA ALA A 51 -9.87 -3.57 -12.57
C ALA A 51 -9.80 -4.70 -13.62
N LYS A 52 -10.89 -5.46 -13.82
CA LYS A 52 -10.96 -6.59 -14.77
C LYS A 52 -11.79 -6.30 -16.02
N GLY A 53 -12.65 -5.27 -16.00
CA GLY A 53 -13.60 -4.98 -17.07
C GLY A 53 -13.51 -3.55 -17.58
N SER A 54 -12.63 -3.31 -18.55
CA SER A 54 -12.95 -2.46 -19.70
C SER A 54 -11.94 -2.70 -20.82
N GLY A 55 -12.39 -3.42 -21.84
CA GLY A 55 -11.80 -3.29 -23.16
C GLY A 55 -12.04 -1.87 -23.69
N GLY A 56 -11.03 -1.31 -24.34
CA GLY A 56 -11.17 -0.17 -25.24
C GLY A 56 -11.23 1.21 -24.58
N VAL A 57 -10.12 1.66 -23.99
CA VAL A 57 -9.87 3.10 -23.81
C VAL A 57 -8.60 3.46 -24.57
N LYS A 58 -8.77 4.16 -25.71
CA LYS A 58 -7.70 4.94 -26.34
C LYS A 58 -7.40 6.13 -25.42
N GLY A 59 -6.39 5.99 -24.58
CA GLY A 59 -5.85 7.06 -23.75
C GLY A 59 -4.47 6.65 -23.24
N THR A 60 -3.43 7.31 -23.72
CA THR A 60 -2.03 7.12 -23.32
C THR A 60 -1.85 7.53 -21.86
N GLY A 61 -1.88 6.55 -20.97
CA GLY A 61 -1.37 6.62 -19.61
C GLY A 61 -1.06 5.18 -19.22
N ASP A 62 0.21 4.81 -19.22
CA ASP A 62 0.69 3.44 -18.99
C ASP A 62 0.47 3.07 -17.51
N ILE A 63 -0.77 2.73 -17.14
CA ILE A 63 -1.13 2.20 -15.82
C ILE A 63 -0.54 0.79 -15.80
N GLY A 64 0.57 0.59 -15.09
CA GLY A 64 1.44 -0.59 -15.21
C GLY A 64 0.76 -1.96 -15.02
N THR A 65 1.54 -3.04 -15.08
CA THR A 65 0.99 -4.40 -14.98
C THR A 65 0.52 -4.71 -13.56
N PRO A 66 -0.70 -5.25 -13.34
CA PRO A 66 -1.12 -5.68 -12.00
C PRO A 66 -0.07 -6.60 -11.35
N PRO A 67 0.32 -6.37 -10.08
CA PRO A 67 1.35 -7.17 -9.43
C PRO A 67 0.90 -8.62 -9.26
N ARG A 68 1.81 -9.55 -9.53
CA ARG A 68 1.53 -10.99 -9.43
C ARG A 68 2.47 -11.59 -8.41
N TYR A 69 1.95 -11.87 -7.23
CA TYR A 69 2.74 -12.40 -6.12
C TYR A 69 2.65 -13.92 -6.04
N GLY A 70 3.78 -14.55 -5.75
CA GLY A 70 3.87 -15.97 -5.42
C GLY A 70 4.79 -16.22 -4.23
N GLU A 71 5.27 -17.45 -4.11
CA GLU A 71 6.39 -17.74 -3.22
C GLU A 71 7.69 -17.12 -3.75
N ARG A 72 8.63 -16.83 -2.86
CA ARG A 72 9.95 -16.32 -3.25
C ARG A 72 10.72 -17.47 -3.92
N ARG A 73 11.12 -17.26 -5.19
CA ARG A 73 11.81 -18.28 -6.02
C ARG A 73 13.33 -18.10 -6.12
N ILE A 74 13.89 -17.14 -5.40
CA ILE A 74 15.35 -16.96 -5.28
C ILE A 74 15.87 -17.55 -3.97
N SER A 75 17.14 -17.98 -3.96
CA SER A 75 17.79 -18.54 -2.78
C SER A 75 17.92 -17.52 -1.64
N LYS A 76 18.22 -17.99 -0.42
CA LYS A 76 18.50 -17.09 0.70
C LYS A 76 19.79 -16.30 0.44
N GLU A 77 20.80 -16.95 -0.08
CA GLU A 77 22.12 -16.39 -0.37
C GLU A 77 22.01 -15.26 -1.39
N LEU A 78 21.28 -15.48 -2.49
CA LEU A 78 21.05 -14.44 -3.50
C LEU A 78 20.23 -13.28 -2.93
N TYR A 79 19.22 -13.56 -2.10
CA TYR A 79 18.45 -12.49 -1.46
C TYR A 79 19.30 -11.63 -0.51
N ASP A 80 20.16 -12.24 0.28
CA ASP A 80 21.06 -11.52 1.18
C ASP A 80 22.06 -10.67 0.38
N GLU A 81 22.60 -11.21 -0.71
CA GLU A 81 23.49 -10.46 -1.61
C GLU A 81 22.79 -9.27 -2.28
N LEU A 82 21.54 -9.45 -2.73
CA LEU A 82 20.72 -8.36 -3.27
C LEU A 82 20.40 -7.31 -2.18
N ARG A 83 20.23 -7.75 -0.93
CA ARG A 83 19.93 -6.88 0.21
C ARG A 83 21.11 -5.99 0.54
N ASP A 84 22.33 -6.52 0.48
CA ASP A 84 23.55 -5.74 0.67
C ASP A 84 23.74 -4.68 -0.44
N GLY A 85 23.19 -4.96 -1.63
CA GLY A 85 23.16 -4.04 -2.77
C GLY A 85 22.05 -2.98 -2.74
N THR A 86 21.21 -2.89 -1.69
CA THR A 86 20.10 -1.92 -1.62
C THR A 86 19.89 -1.35 -0.20
N PRO A 87 19.58 -0.05 -0.05
CA PRO A 87 19.59 0.99 -1.08
C PRO A 87 21.02 1.33 -1.51
N THR A 88 21.22 1.72 -2.78
CA THR A 88 22.51 2.27 -3.23
C THR A 88 22.86 3.60 -2.55
N ALA A 89 24.15 3.95 -2.51
CA ALA A 89 24.60 5.24 -1.98
C ALA A 89 23.91 6.43 -2.67
N LYS A 90 23.74 6.37 -4.00
CA LYS A 90 23.02 7.40 -4.78
C LYS A 90 21.60 7.63 -4.26
N LEU A 91 20.85 6.56 -3.96
CA LEU A 91 19.49 6.67 -3.44
C LEU A 91 19.46 7.23 -2.02
N ARG A 92 20.44 6.86 -1.18
CA ARG A 92 20.59 7.42 0.18
C ARG A 92 20.83 8.92 0.14
N GLU A 93 21.65 9.39 -0.79
CA GLU A 93 21.84 10.84 -1.01
C GLU A 93 20.58 11.49 -1.59
N LYS A 94 19.94 10.86 -2.58
CA LYS A 94 18.72 11.40 -3.23
C LYS A 94 17.59 11.68 -2.23
N VAL A 95 17.32 10.78 -1.29
CA VAL A 95 16.28 11.02 -0.27
C VAL A 95 16.65 12.13 0.73
N ASN A 96 17.94 12.48 0.81
CA ASN A 96 18.48 13.55 1.65
C ASN A 96 18.77 14.84 0.88
N GLU A 97 18.37 14.94 -0.40
CA GLU A 97 18.40 16.22 -1.11
C GLU A 97 17.55 17.25 -0.36
N GLY A 98 18.15 18.42 -0.10
CA GLY A 98 17.55 19.49 0.71
C GLY A 98 17.33 19.12 2.17
N ILE A 99 18.13 18.22 2.76
CA ILE A 99 17.95 17.79 4.16
C ILE A 99 18.05 18.96 5.14
N GLU A 100 18.92 19.94 4.88
CA GLU A 100 19.13 21.11 5.74
C GLU A 100 17.83 21.90 5.96
N ASP A 101 16.99 22.03 4.92
CA ASP A 101 15.69 22.71 5.00
C ASP A 101 14.60 21.89 5.73
N LYS A 102 14.83 20.57 5.86
CA LYS A 102 13.89 19.64 6.51
C LYS A 102 14.19 19.46 7.99
N ILE A 103 15.43 19.69 8.43
CA ILE A 103 15.78 19.61 9.86
C ILE A 103 14.94 20.63 10.64
N GLY A 104 14.35 20.18 11.75
CA GLY A 104 13.47 20.99 12.60
C GLY A 104 12.02 21.08 12.12
N THR A 105 11.68 20.50 10.95
CA THR A 105 10.29 20.41 10.50
C THR A 105 9.56 19.21 11.11
N PRO A 106 8.22 19.25 11.24
CA PRO A 106 7.45 18.11 11.75
C PRO A 106 7.69 16.83 10.93
N ASP A 107 7.77 15.69 11.61
CA ASP A 107 7.82 14.38 10.97
C ASP A 107 6.47 14.09 10.28
N PRO A 108 6.44 13.83 8.96
CA PRO A 108 5.19 13.65 8.22
C PRO A 108 4.45 12.36 8.60
N ALA A 109 5.16 11.33 9.09
CA ALA A 109 4.56 10.06 9.43
C ALA A 109 4.18 9.97 10.91
N LEU A 110 4.92 10.65 11.79
CA LEU A 110 4.75 10.58 13.24
C LEU A 110 4.38 11.94 13.84
N PRO A 111 3.07 12.26 13.99
CA PRO A 111 2.62 13.51 14.59
C PRO A 111 3.29 13.81 15.94
N GLY A 112 3.73 15.07 16.12
CA GLY A 112 4.44 15.52 17.32
C GLY A 112 5.94 15.18 17.37
N LYS A 113 6.47 14.47 16.37
CA LYS A 113 7.91 14.30 16.15
C LYS A 113 8.43 15.33 15.14
N TYR A 114 9.74 15.47 15.09
CA TYR A 114 10.45 16.36 14.18
C TYR A 114 11.59 15.62 13.50
N ILE A 115 11.92 16.02 12.28
CA ILE A 115 13.11 15.57 11.58
C ILE A 115 14.32 16.22 12.25
N THR A 116 15.23 15.41 12.78
CA THR A 116 16.37 15.88 13.58
C THR A 116 17.73 15.50 12.99
N ASP A 117 17.74 14.60 12.01
CA ASP A 117 18.94 14.10 11.33
C ASP A 117 18.57 13.64 9.92
N ARG A 118 19.55 13.14 9.17
CA ARG A 118 19.40 12.54 7.85
C ARG A 118 18.32 11.46 7.83
N LEU A 119 17.56 11.46 6.74
CA LEU A 119 16.52 10.50 6.47
C LEU A 119 17.13 9.15 6.06
N GLN A 120 16.45 8.08 6.48
CA GLN A 120 16.72 6.71 6.07
C GLN A 120 15.98 6.43 4.76
N ALA A 121 16.70 5.96 3.75
CA ALA A 121 16.09 5.51 2.50
C ALA A 121 15.35 4.19 2.73
N ASP A 122 14.02 4.25 2.76
CA ASP A 122 13.17 3.07 2.91
C ASP A 122 12.51 2.70 1.58
N HIS A 123 12.32 1.39 1.37
CA HIS A 123 11.59 0.90 0.21
C HIS A 123 10.09 1.10 0.43
N ILE A 124 9.42 1.76 -0.52
CA ILE A 124 7.98 1.94 -0.48
C ILE A 124 7.30 0.57 -0.66
N VAL A 125 7.58 -0.11 -1.77
CA VAL A 125 7.30 -1.54 -1.96
C VAL A 125 8.49 -2.32 -1.43
N LEU A 126 8.29 -3.06 -0.35
CA LEU A 126 9.36 -3.77 0.35
C LEU A 126 10.07 -4.78 -0.55
N MET A 127 11.40 -4.85 -0.45
CA MET A 127 12.23 -5.85 -1.15
C MET A 127 11.70 -7.29 -0.99
N LYS A 128 11.22 -7.66 0.20
CA LYS A 128 10.65 -9.01 0.46
C LYS A 128 9.39 -9.32 -0.38
N ASN A 129 8.67 -8.28 -0.81
CA ASN A 129 7.49 -8.42 -1.66
C ASN A 129 7.92 -8.44 -3.13
N ILE A 130 8.86 -7.56 -3.53
CA ILE A 130 9.42 -7.55 -4.89
C ILE A 130 10.04 -8.91 -5.24
N ALA A 131 10.79 -9.51 -4.31
CA ALA A 131 11.39 -10.84 -4.51
C ALA A 131 10.37 -11.99 -4.68
N LYS A 132 9.08 -11.71 -4.45
CA LYS A 132 7.95 -12.63 -4.65
C LYS A 132 7.14 -12.30 -5.90
N MET A 133 7.44 -11.21 -6.60
CA MET A 133 6.80 -10.86 -7.86
C MET A 133 7.15 -11.89 -8.93
N GLU A 134 6.16 -12.25 -9.73
CA GLU A 134 6.32 -13.24 -10.78
C GLU A 134 7.41 -12.80 -11.76
N ASN A 135 8.25 -13.76 -12.14
CA ASN A 135 9.40 -13.60 -13.02
C ASN A 135 10.60 -12.83 -12.45
N PHE A 136 10.57 -12.35 -11.20
CA PHE A 136 11.75 -11.72 -10.59
C PHE A 136 12.96 -12.68 -10.55
N ASP A 137 12.70 -13.98 -10.40
CA ASP A 137 13.70 -15.05 -10.43
C ASP A 137 14.31 -15.32 -11.82
N LYS A 138 13.66 -14.84 -12.90
CA LYS A 138 14.13 -14.98 -14.28
C LYS A 138 15.05 -13.83 -14.72
N LEU A 139 15.21 -12.83 -13.88
CA LEU A 139 16.05 -11.67 -14.13
C LEU A 139 17.52 -12.01 -13.84
N THR A 140 18.43 -11.37 -14.57
CA THR A 140 19.85 -11.36 -14.16
C THR A 140 20.01 -10.60 -12.85
N LYS A 141 21.07 -10.87 -12.09
CA LYS A 141 21.36 -10.15 -10.83
C LYS A 141 21.39 -8.62 -11.02
N GLU A 142 21.94 -8.15 -12.14
CA GLU A 142 21.96 -6.72 -12.47
C GLU A 142 20.55 -6.16 -12.67
N GLN A 143 19.68 -6.89 -13.39
CA GLN A 143 18.27 -6.51 -13.57
C GLN A 143 17.51 -6.54 -12.25
N GLN A 144 17.75 -7.53 -11.39
CA GLN A 144 17.17 -7.59 -10.04
C GLN A 144 17.55 -6.36 -9.22
N LEU A 145 18.83 -5.97 -9.22
CA LEU A 145 19.29 -4.75 -8.56
C LEU A 145 18.68 -3.49 -9.18
N LYS A 146 18.45 -3.43 -10.50
CA LYS A 146 17.75 -2.30 -11.17
C LYS A 146 16.28 -2.19 -10.75
N VAL A 147 15.58 -3.31 -10.55
CA VAL A 147 14.20 -3.31 -10.03
C VAL A 147 14.19 -2.90 -8.56
N LEU A 148 15.07 -3.48 -7.74
CA LEU A 148 15.14 -3.19 -6.31
C LEU A 148 15.56 -1.74 -6.02
N ASN A 149 16.47 -1.19 -6.81
CA ASN A 149 16.93 0.19 -6.72
C ASN A 149 16.18 1.15 -7.68
N ASN A 150 14.94 0.81 -8.07
CA ASN A 150 14.11 1.75 -8.82
C ASN A 150 13.95 3.05 -8.02
N GLU A 151 14.35 4.19 -8.60
CA GLU A 151 14.46 5.46 -7.88
C GLU A 151 13.11 5.96 -7.33
N GLU A 152 11.99 5.58 -7.95
CA GLU A 152 10.64 5.95 -7.48
C GLU A 152 10.21 5.13 -6.25
N ASN A 153 10.84 3.99 -6.01
CA ASN A 153 10.50 3.07 -4.92
C ASN A 153 11.12 3.45 -3.56
N PHE A 154 11.71 4.64 -3.43
CA PHE A 154 12.33 5.09 -2.18
C PHE A 154 11.64 6.33 -1.62
N LEU A 155 11.52 6.35 -0.30
CA LEU A 155 11.12 7.50 0.48
C LEU A 155 12.11 7.69 1.64
N GLY A 156 12.49 8.94 1.91
CA GLY A 156 13.23 9.29 3.12
C GLY A 156 12.28 9.29 4.32
N LEU A 157 12.53 8.40 5.29
CA LEU A 157 11.84 8.38 6.59
C LEU A 157 12.79 8.84 7.69
N SER A 158 12.27 9.51 8.72
CA SER A 158 13.07 9.73 9.94
C SER A 158 13.49 8.39 10.54
N GLU A 159 14.56 8.38 11.34
CA GLU A 159 14.99 7.14 12.00
C GLU A 159 13.88 6.51 12.85
N ALA A 160 13.10 7.32 13.56
CA ALA A 160 11.97 6.88 14.37
C ALA A 160 10.85 6.28 13.50
N ALA A 161 10.47 6.96 12.42
CA ALA A 161 9.47 6.48 11.47
C ALA A 161 9.91 5.18 10.81
N ASN A 162 11.16 5.09 10.35
CA ASN A 162 11.72 3.91 9.70
C ASN A 162 11.72 2.68 10.63
N LYS A 163 12.19 2.85 11.88
CA LYS A 163 12.15 1.80 12.91
C LYS A 163 10.72 1.38 13.25
N SER A 164 9.80 2.34 13.33
CA SER A 164 8.39 2.12 13.63
C SER A 164 7.69 1.27 12.55
N LYS A 165 7.91 1.63 11.28
CA LYS A 165 7.39 0.89 10.12
C LYS A 165 7.98 -0.51 10.09
N GLY A 166 9.30 -0.62 10.08
CA GLY A 166 10.02 -1.88 9.91
C GLY A 166 9.57 -2.59 8.63
N SER A 167 9.26 -3.88 8.71
CA SER A 167 8.84 -4.68 7.55
C SER A 167 7.33 -4.65 7.25
N LYS A 168 6.59 -3.67 7.77
CA LYS A 168 5.14 -3.53 7.52
C LYS A 168 4.89 -2.79 6.22
N SER A 169 3.77 -3.12 5.55
CA SER A 169 3.21 -2.26 4.49
C SER A 169 2.69 -0.95 5.11
N TYR A 170 2.42 0.07 4.29
CA TYR A 170 1.78 1.29 4.81
C TYR A 170 0.34 1.02 5.28
N SER A 171 -0.33 0.02 4.71
CA SER A 171 -1.63 -0.44 5.19
C SER A 171 -1.54 -1.09 6.58
N ASP A 172 -0.48 -1.83 6.89
CA ASP A 172 -0.33 -2.49 8.19
C ASP A 172 0.31 -1.60 9.26
N TRP A 173 1.03 -0.55 8.84
CA TRP A 173 1.69 0.37 9.74
C TRP A 173 0.74 1.47 10.23
N THR A 174 0.06 1.18 11.34
CA THR A 174 -0.94 2.09 11.92
C THR A 174 -0.45 2.87 13.13
N ILE A 175 0.55 2.36 13.86
CA ILE A 175 1.00 2.95 15.13
C ILE A 175 2.48 2.73 15.38
N TYR A 176 3.15 3.76 15.89
CA TYR A 176 4.46 3.65 16.53
C TYR A 176 4.29 3.17 17.97
N LYS A 177 4.37 1.85 18.14
CA LYS A 177 4.08 1.18 19.42
C LYS A 177 4.88 1.70 20.62
N LYS A 178 6.16 2.06 20.43
CA LYS A 178 7.05 2.49 21.53
C LYS A 178 6.52 3.75 22.22
N GLU A 179 5.97 4.67 21.45
CA GLU A 179 5.51 5.97 21.95
C GLU A 179 3.99 6.17 21.83
N LYS A 180 3.27 5.14 21.37
CA LYS A 180 1.82 5.14 21.19
C LYS A 180 1.32 6.29 20.29
N ILE A 181 2.12 6.62 19.28
CA ILE A 181 1.78 7.65 18.29
C ILE A 181 1.13 6.95 17.09
N GLU A 182 -0.10 7.31 16.74
CA GLU A 182 -0.73 6.85 15.51
C GLU A 182 -0.01 7.45 14.30
N VAL A 183 0.15 6.66 13.24
CA VAL A 183 0.72 7.17 11.99
C VAL A 183 -0.25 8.18 11.39
N ASP A 184 0.27 9.31 10.91
CA ASP A 184 -0.56 10.36 10.33
C ASP A 184 -1.49 9.79 9.23
N PRO A 185 -2.82 9.97 9.35
CA PRO A 185 -3.77 9.36 8.42
C PRO A 185 -3.63 9.83 6.98
N LYS A 186 -3.28 11.10 6.75
CA LYS A 186 -3.13 11.65 5.39
C LYS A 186 -1.88 11.09 4.74
N PHE A 187 -0.75 11.16 5.44
CA PHE A 187 0.49 10.54 4.99
C PHE A 187 0.28 9.06 4.68
N ARG A 188 -0.38 8.32 5.58
CA ARG A 188 -0.63 6.89 5.38
C ARG A 188 -1.51 6.60 4.17
N GLU A 189 -2.57 7.37 3.96
CA GLU A 189 -3.45 7.21 2.80
C GLU A 189 -2.70 7.46 1.48
N GLU A 190 -1.90 8.52 1.40
CA GLU A 190 -1.06 8.83 0.26
C GLU A 190 -0.06 7.72 -0.02
N MET A 191 0.61 7.22 1.02
CA MET A 191 1.60 6.16 0.87
C MET A 191 1.00 4.81 0.49
N ILE A 192 -0.23 4.49 0.92
CA ILE A 192 -0.95 3.29 0.46
C ILE A 192 -1.25 3.36 -1.04
N LYS A 193 -1.65 4.54 -1.54
CA LYS A 193 -1.89 4.72 -2.98
C LYS A 193 -0.58 4.58 -3.76
N LYS A 194 0.47 5.26 -3.29
CA LYS A 194 1.81 5.21 -3.90
C LYS A 194 2.41 3.80 -3.90
N GLU A 195 2.25 3.04 -2.81
CA GLU A 195 2.68 1.65 -2.72
C GLU A 195 2.03 0.81 -3.82
N LYS A 196 0.70 0.88 -3.98
CA LYS A 196 -0.03 0.15 -5.04
C LYS A 196 0.40 0.53 -6.46
N GLU A 197 0.57 1.81 -6.74
CA GLU A 197 1.04 2.28 -8.05
C GLU A 197 2.45 1.76 -8.37
N LEU A 198 3.33 1.76 -7.38
CA LEU A 198 4.69 1.24 -7.52
C LEU A 198 4.71 -0.27 -7.68
N GLU A 199 3.82 -1.02 -7.01
CA GLU A 199 3.70 -2.46 -7.24
C GLU A 199 3.44 -2.76 -8.72
N MET A 200 2.58 -1.97 -9.37
CA MET A 200 2.26 -2.12 -10.79
C MET A 200 3.44 -1.74 -11.70
N LYS A 201 4.12 -0.64 -11.40
CA LYS A 201 5.31 -0.19 -12.14
C LYS A 201 6.45 -1.20 -12.04
N LEU A 202 6.71 -1.74 -10.86
CA LEU A 202 7.76 -2.72 -10.62
C LEU A 202 7.46 -4.05 -11.31
N GLN A 203 6.20 -4.51 -11.27
CA GLN A 203 5.81 -5.71 -12.02
C GLN A 203 6.00 -5.51 -13.53
N LYS A 204 5.62 -4.34 -14.06
CA LYS A 204 5.87 -4.01 -15.48
C LYS A 204 7.37 -4.02 -15.79
N GLN A 205 8.19 -3.40 -14.95
CA GLN A 205 9.65 -3.37 -15.14
C GLN A 205 10.24 -4.79 -15.19
N ILE A 206 9.76 -5.71 -14.33
CA ILE A 206 10.16 -7.11 -14.36
C ILE A 206 9.74 -7.77 -15.68
N ASP A 207 8.49 -7.59 -16.10
CA ASP A 207 7.95 -8.19 -17.32
C ASP A 207 8.69 -7.69 -18.58
N ASP A 208 9.00 -6.39 -18.65
CA ASP A 208 9.76 -5.77 -19.73
C ASP A 208 11.19 -6.36 -19.83
N PHE A 209 11.87 -6.57 -18.70
CA PHE A 209 13.19 -7.23 -18.71
C PHE A 209 13.12 -8.68 -19.17
N VAL A 210 12.10 -9.41 -18.74
CA VAL A 210 11.89 -10.82 -19.14
C VAL A 210 11.61 -10.92 -20.63
N GLU A 211 10.81 -10.02 -21.19
CA GLU A 211 10.58 -9.96 -22.63
C GLU A 211 11.85 -9.62 -23.40
N GLY A 212 12.64 -8.65 -22.90
CA GLY A 212 13.95 -8.30 -23.47
C GLY A 212 14.90 -9.49 -23.51
N ASN A 213 15.02 -10.23 -22.40
CA ASN A 213 15.89 -11.40 -22.29
C ASN A 213 15.54 -12.50 -23.31
N LYS A 214 14.26 -12.65 -23.67
CA LYS A 214 13.84 -13.63 -24.71
C LYS A 214 14.33 -13.22 -26.10
N LYS A 215 14.19 -11.94 -26.44
CA LYS A 215 14.59 -11.40 -27.75
C LYS A 215 16.09 -11.48 -28.00
N ASP A 216 16.90 -11.49 -26.95
CA ASP A 216 18.35 -11.64 -27.04
C ASP A 216 18.80 -13.11 -27.18
N ILE A 217 17.94 -14.09 -26.84
CA ILE A 217 18.21 -15.52 -27.03
C ILE A 217 17.87 -15.97 -28.46
N ASP A 218 16.90 -15.31 -29.12
CA ASP A 218 16.44 -15.64 -30.47
C ASP A 218 17.29 -15.00 -31.60
N LYS A 219 18.42 -14.35 -31.27
CA LYS A 219 19.37 -13.74 -32.20
C LYS A 219 20.68 -14.50 -32.25
#